data_AF-A0A9D2RQ65-F1
#
_entry.id   AF-A0A9D2RQ65-F1
#
_cell.length_a   1.000
_cell.length_b   1.000
_cell.length_c   1.000
_cell.angle_alpha   90.00
_cell.angle_beta   90.00
_cell.angle_gamma   90.00
#
_symmetry.space_group_name_H-M   'P 1'
#
loop_
_entity.id
_entity.type
_entity.pdbx_description
1 polymer ?
#
loop_
_entity_poly.entity_id
_entity_poly.type
_entity_poly.pdbx_seq_one_letter_code
_entity_poly.pdbx_strand_id
1 'polypeptide(L)'
;MTACDHVLTGPEARDERERIRELLLSGRPDLSRRLQTGPSGALLIPLPAGGGIEIGRMRRRGRARWVVVARRGGRTRVREPATLAAVAEAALAALAGHDHAPAPQPIGSRAAC
;
A
#
# COMPACT_ATOMS: atom_id res chain seq x y z
N MET A 1 -22.58 -17.02 5.72
CA MET A 1 -21.84 -16.28 6.78
C MET A 1 -20.74 -15.47 6.12
N THR A 2 -21.03 -14.22 5.77
CA THR A 2 -20.05 -13.33 5.13
C THR A 2 -19.52 -12.42 6.23
N ALA A 3 -18.25 -12.61 6.62
CA ALA A 3 -17.62 -11.76 7.61
C ALA A 3 -17.38 -10.38 6.96
N CYS A 4 -18.27 -9.42 7.23
CA CYS A 4 -18.02 -8.03 6.91
C CYS A 4 -16.88 -7.55 7.80
N ASP A 5 -15.66 -7.55 7.26
CA ASP A 5 -14.45 -6.99 7.85
C ASP A 5 -14.69 -5.49 8.07
N HIS A 6 -15.20 -5.15 9.26
CA HIS A 6 -15.64 -3.79 9.56
C HIS A 6 -14.40 -2.91 9.73
N VAL A 7 -14.09 -2.17 8.65
CA VAL A 7 -13.14 -1.07 8.59
C VAL A 7 -13.39 -0.15 9.78
N LEU A 8 -12.40 -0.02 10.66
CA LEU A 8 -12.52 0.79 11.88
C LEU A 8 -12.28 2.26 11.55
N THR A 9 -13.34 2.97 11.17
CA THR A 9 -13.33 4.42 10.93
C THR A 9 -13.63 5.17 12.23
N GLY A 10 -12.61 5.49 13.02
CA GLY A 10 -12.70 6.30 14.25
C GLY A 10 -11.70 7.46 14.23
N PRO A 11 -11.81 8.45 15.15
CA PRO A 11 -10.87 9.58 15.23
C PRO A 11 -9.41 9.12 15.37
N GLU A 12 -9.16 8.11 16.19
CA GLU A 12 -7.83 7.47 16.29
C GLU A 12 -7.32 6.93 14.95
N ALA A 13 -8.20 6.34 14.13
CA ALA A 13 -7.81 5.81 12.81
C ALA A 13 -7.43 6.93 11.84
N ARG A 14 -8.06 8.10 11.96
CA ARG A 14 -7.72 9.29 11.17
C ARG A 14 -6.35 9.84 11.60
N ASP A 15 -6.10 9.94 12.90
CA ASP A 15 -4.85 10.48 13.43
C ASP A 15 -3.67 9.54 13.12
N GLU A 16 -3.86 8.22 13.31
CA GLU A 16 -2.87 7.21 12.92
C GLU A 16 -2.57 7.27 11.42
N ARG A 17 -3.59 7.46 10.57
CA ARG A 17 -3.42 7.60 9.12
C ARG A 17 -2.60 8.84 8.76
N GLU A 18 -2.93 9.99 9.35
CA GLU A 18 -2.20 11.22 9.08
C GLU A 18 -0.74 11.08 9.53
N ARG A 19 -0.50 10.45 10.67
CA ARG A 19 0.85 10.10 11.14
C ARG A 19 1.60 9.23 10.13
N ILE A 20 0.95 8.19 9.58
CA ILE A 20 1.55 7.35 8.52
C ILE A 20 1.85 8.19 7.29
N ARG A 21 0.93 9.09 6.88
CA ARG A 21 1.12 9.98 5.74
C ARG A 21 2.33 10.90 5.94
N GLU A 22 2.46 11.54 7.09
CA GLU A 22 3.61 12.39 7.44
C GLU A 22 4.93 11.60 7.36
N LEU A 23 4.96 10.39 7.90
CA LEU A 23 6.14 9.52 7.85
C LEU A 23 6.51 9.13 6.41
N LEU A 24 5.53 8.79 5.58
CA LEU A 24 5.76 8.49 4.16
C LEU A 24 6.31 9.70 3.40
N LEU A 25 5.75 10.89 3.62
CA LEU A 25 6.19 12.11 2.96
C LEU A 25 7.57 12.57 3.45
N SER A 26 7.90 12.32 4.72
CA SER A 26 9.24 12.58 5.25
C SER A 26 10.29 11.68 4.60
N GLY A 27 9.97 10.41 4.36
CA GLY A 27 10.87 9.46 3.68
C GLY A 27 10.91 9.63 2.16
N ARG A 28 9.84 10.12 1.53
CA ARG A 28 9.77 10.36 0.08
C ARG A 28 8.77 11.48 -0.26
N PRO A 29 9.21 12.75 -0.33
CA PRO A 29 8.33 13.91 -0.56
C PRO A 29 7.55 13.86 -1.88
N ASP A 30 8.11 13.23 -2.91
CA ASP A 30 7.48 13.09 -4.22
C ASP A 30 6.18 12.28 -4.20
N LEU A 31 5.95 11.48 -3.14
CA LEU A 31 4.71 10.75 -2.94
C LEU A 31 3.51 11.67 -2.76
N SER A 32 3.71 12.93 -2.36
CA SER A 32 2.64 13.92 -2.18
C SER A 32 1.70 14.02 -3.39
N ARG A 33 2.22 13.85 -4.61
CA ARG A 33 1.44 13.94 -5.86
C ARG A 33 0.65 12.68 -6.21
N ARG A 34 0.99 11.54 -5.59
CA ARG A 34 0.45 10.21 -5.94
C ARG A 34 -0.33 9.57 -4.80
N LEU A 35 -0.06 9.97 -3.56
CA LEU A 35 -0.69 9.42 -2.37
C LEU A 35 -2.17 9.82 -2.35
N GLN A 36 -3.04 8.81 -2.34
CA GLN A 36 -4.48 8.98 -2.32
C GLN A 36 -5.07 8.38 -1.04
N THR A 37 -6.22 8.88 -0.62
CA THR A 37 -7.01 8.24 0.45
C THR A 37 -8.19 7.53 -0.19
N GLY A 38 -8.30 6.23 0.02
CA GLY A 38 -9.44 5.43 -0.43
C GLY A 38 -10.68 5.66 0.43
N PRO A 39 -11.87 5.23 -0.04
CA PRO A 39 -13.15 5.44 0.65
C PRO A 39 -13.21 4.79 2.04
N SER A 40 -12.43 3.74 2.27
CA SER A 40 -12.28 3.06 3.57
C SER A 40 -11.33 3.78 4.53
N GLY A 41 -10.78 4.94 4.15
CA GLY A 41 -9.73 5.62 4.91
C GLY A 41 -8.36 4.94 4.81
N ALA A 42 -8.15 4.07 3.82
CA ALA A 42 -6.85 3.50 3.51
C ALA A 42 -5.99 4.49 2.71
N LEU A 43 -4.66 4.45 2.86
CA LEU A 43 -3.75 5.17 1.97
C LEU A 43 -3.41 4.30 0.77
N LEU A 44 -3.42 4.89 -0.41
CA LEU A 44 -3.16 4.22 -1.68
C LEU A 44 -2.00 4.91 -2.40
N ILE A 45 -1.02 4.12 -2.81
CA ILE A 45 0.07 4.53 -3.69
C ILE A 45 -0.07 3.74 -4.99
N PRO A 46 -0.71 4.31 -6.02
CA PRO A 46 -0.85 3.65 -7.31
C PRO A 46 0.52 3.52 -7.99
N LEU A 47 0.73 2.44 -8.75
CA LEU A 47 2.00 2.15 -9.44
C LEU A 47 1.81 2.18 -10.97
N PRO A 48 2.83 2.61 -11.76
CA PRO A 48 2.67 2.83 -13.20
C PRO A 48 2.38 1.55 -14.00
N ALA A 49 2.89 0.41 -13.56
CA ALA A 49 2.74 -0.89 -14.24
C ALA A 49 1.45 -1.66 -13.84
N GLY A 50 0.48 -0.97 -13.24
CA GLY A 50 -0.69 -1.57 -12.64
C GLY A 50 -0.43 -2.12 -11.23
N GLY A 51 -1.51 -2.27 -10.46
CA GLY A 51 -1.42 -2.57 -9.03
C GLY A 51 -1.15 -1.34 -8.17
N GLY A 52 -0.68 -1.57 -6.94
CA GLY A 52 -0.52 -0.50 -5.97
C GLY A 52 -0.09 -1.01 -4.62
N ILE A 53 0.33 -0.06 -3.79
CA ILE A 53 0.55 -0.28 -2.36
C ILE A 53 -0.65 0.32 -1.64
N GLU A 54 -1.32 -0.50 -0.85
CA GLU A 54 -2.48 -0.13 -0.05
C GLU A 54 -2.12 -0.28 1.42
N ILE A 55 -2.41 0.75 2.21
CA ILE A 55 -2.17 0.80 3.64
C ILE A 55 -3.52 0.97 4.31
N GLY A 56 -4.02 -0.11 4.89
CA GLY A 56 -5.36 -0.18 5.48
C GLY A 56 -5.33 -0.58 6.94
N ARG A 57 -6.40 -0.27 7.67
CA ARG A 57 -6.62 -0.73 9.04
C ARG A 57 -7.61 -1.90 9.00
N MET A 58 -7.17 -3.07 9.46
CA MET A 58 -7.98 -4.30 9.49
C MET A 58 -8.04 -4.88 10.90
N ARG A 59 -9.05 -5.70 11.18
CA ARG A 59 -9.09 -6.48 12.42
C ARG A 59 -8.26 -7.76 12.25
N ARG A 60 -7.23 -7.92 13.08
CA ARG A 60 -6.39 -9.13 13.12
C ARG A 60 -6.39 -9.67 14.55
N ARG A 61 -6.83 -10.92 14.72
CA ARG A 61 -6.97 -11.58 16.03
C ARG A 61 -7.71 -10.71 17.07
N GLY A 62 -8.80 -10.06 16.66
CA GLY A 62 -9.63 -9.21 17.51
C GLY A 62 -9.09 -7.80 17.77
N ARG A 63 -7.90 -7.43 17.27
CA ARG A 63 -7.30 -6.10 17.45
C ARG A 63 -7.24 -5.34 16.12
N ALA A 64 -7.45 -4.03 16.18
CA ALA A 64 -7.21 -3.14 15.04
C ALA A 64 -5.71 -3.10 14.74
N ARG A 65 -5.34 -3.37 13.48
CA ARG A 65 -3.94 -3.33 13.04
C ARG A 65 -3.84 -2.69 11.66
N TRP A 66 -2.79 -1.90 11.47
CA TRP A 66 -2.41 -1.41 10.15
C TRP A 66 -1.69 -2.50 9.36
N VAL A 67 -2.04 -2.61 8.10
CA VAL A 67 -1.48 -3.59 7.17
C VAL A 67 -1.00 -2.88 5.91
N VAL A 68 0.11 -3.36 5.36
CA VAL A 68 0.64 -2.91 4.07
C VAL A 68 0.44 -4.03 3.07
N VAL A 69 -0.33 -3.76 2.03
CA VAL A 69 -0.63 -4.68 0.94
C VAL A 69 0.05 -4.17 -0.31
N ALA A 70 1.02 -4.91 -0.83
CA ALA A 70 1.66 -4.60 -2.10
C ALA A 70 1.20 -5.60 -3.16
N ARG A 71 0.59 -5.10 -4.25
CA ARG A 71 0.14 -5.92 -5.39
C ARG A 71 1.05 -5.68 -6.59
N ARG A 72 1.67 -6.74 -7.12
CA ARG A 72 2.57 -6.72 -8.28
C ARG A 72 2.35 -7.93 -9.19
N GLY A 73 1.98 -7.71 -10.45
CA GLY A 73 1.94 -8.76 -11.48
C GLY A 73 1.21 -10.04 -11.06
N GLY A 74 0.06 -9.90 -10.39
CA GLY A 74 -0.73 -11.02 -9.87
C GLY A 74 -0.29 -11.57 -8.50
N ARG A 75 0.83 -11.11 -7.94
CA ARG A 75 1.28 -11.47 -6.58
C ARG A 75 0.86 -10.41 -5.58
N THR A 76 0.30 -10.85 -4.45
CA THR A 76 -0.05 -9.98 -3.32
C THR A 76 0.85 -10.33 -2.14
N ARG A 77 1.52 -9.31 -1.58
CA ARG A 77 2.26 -9.43 -0.33
C ARG A 77 1.57 -8.58 0.73
N VAL A 78 1.28 -9.18 1.88
CA VAL A 78 0.68 -8.50 3.03
C VAL A 78 1.71 -8.49 4.15
N ARG A 79 1.95 -7.32 4.75
CA ARG A 79 2.75 -7.15 5.96
C ARG A 79 1.88 -6.55 7.06
N GLU A 80 2.11 -6.98 8.29
CA GLU A 80 1.40 -6.50 9.49
C GLU A 80 2.40 -5.93 10.50
N PRO A 81 2.96 -4.74 10.24
CA PRO A 81 3.96 -4.16 11.14
C PRO A 81 3.34 -3.75 12.48
N ALA A 82 4.13 -3.82 13.54
CA ALA A 82 3.66 -3.57 14.90
C ALA A 82 3.48 -2.08 15.24
N THR A 83 4.12 -1.18 14.49
CA THR A 83 4.15 0.26 14.75
C THR A 83 3.87 1.07 13.48
N LEU A 84 3.40 2.31 13.63
CA LEU A 84 3.14 3.20 12.48
C LEU A 84 4.41 3.53 11.68
N ALA A 85 5.55 3.68 12.36
CA ALA A 85 6.86 3.83 11.71
C ALA A 85 7.19 2.61 10.83
N ALA A 86 7.02 1.40 11.37
CA ALA A 86 7.26 0.18 10.63
C ALA A 86 6.26 -0.03 9.46
N VAL A 87 5.06 0.55 9.55
CA VAL A 87 4.10 0.63 8.42
C VAL A 87 4.65 1.50 7.30
N ALA A 88 5.11 2.71 7.62
CA ALA A 88 5.70 3.62 6.63
C ALA A 88 6.97 3.01 5.99
N GLU A 89 7.87 2.46 6.79
CA GLU A 89 9.07 1.76 6.30
C GLU A 89 8.73 0.58 5.39
N ALA A 90 7.73 -0.23 5.78
CA ALA A 90 7.31 -1.37 4.97
C ALA A 90 6.72 -0.94 3.61
N ALA A 91 5.98 0.17 3.59
CA ALA A 91 5.44 0.74 2.36
C ALA A 91 6.53 1.35 1.47
N LEU A 92 7.50 2.08 2.04
CA LEU A 92 8.64 2.63 1.29
C LEU A 92 9.55 1.52 0.73
N ALA A 93 9.82 0.47 1.51
CA ALA A 93 10.58 -0.68 1.04
C ALA A 93 9.85 -1.42 -0.09
N ALA A 94 8.52 -1.58 0.03
CA ALA A 94 7.72 -2.13 -1.05
C ALA A 94 7.80 -1.26 -2.31
N LEU A 95 7.72 0.06 -2.17
CA LEU A 95 7.81 1.01 -3.27
C LEU A 95 9.18 0.98 -3.97
N ALA A 96 10.28 0.96 -3.20
CA ALA A 96 11.63 0.84 -3.74
C ALA A 96 11.80 -0.45 -4.55
N GLY A 97 11.24 -1.56 -4.08
CA GLY A 97 11.20 -2.83 -4.82
C GLY A 97 10.36 -2.81 -6.11
N HIS A 98 9.51 -1.78 -6.31
CA HIS A 98 8.80 -1.55 -7.57
C HIS A 98 9.54 -0.62 -8.51
N ASP A 99 10.21 0.41 -8.01
CA ASP A 99 11.03 1.29 -8.85
C ASP A 99 12.23 0.56 -9.46
N HIS A 100 12.79 -0.42 -8.74
CA HIS A 100 13.93 -1.21 -9.22
C HIS A 100 13.54 -2.39 -10.12
N ALA A 101 12.25 -2.58 -10.40
CA ALA A 101 11.80 -3.62 -11.31
C ALA A 101 12.17 -3.26 -12.76
N PRO A 102 12.86 -4.12 -13.52
CA PRO A 102 13.00 -3.90 -14.96
C PRO A 102 11.60 -3.83 -15.58
N ALA A 103 11.41 -2.88 -16.50
CA ALA A 103 10.18 -2.73 -17.26
C ALA A 103 9.76 -4.09 -17.86
N PRO A 104 8.45 -4.39 -17.95
CA PRO A 104 8.01 -5.56 -18.69
C PRO A 104 8.53 -5.43 -20.12
N GLN A 105 9.43 -6.34 -20.51
CA GLN A 105 9.92 -6.43 -21.89
C GLN A 105 8.68 -6.54 -22.80
N PRO A 106 8.55 -5.74 -23.87
CA PRO A 106 7.44 -5.91 -24.80
C PRO A 106 7.49 -7.36 -25.30
N ILE A 107 6.36 -8.06 -25.17
CA ILE A 107 6.20 -9.43 -25.67
C ILE A 107 6.43 -9.32 -27.17
N GLY A 108 7.59 -9.83 -27.62
CA GLY A 108 8.07 -9.65 -28.98
C GLY A 108 7.00 -9.99 -30.00
N SER A 109 6.76 -9.04 -30.90
CA SER A 109 6.06 -9.23 -32.16
C SER A 109 6.59 -10.50 -32.84
N ARG A 110 5.77 -11.56 -32.90
CA ARG A 110 5.99 -12.62 -33.90
C ARG A 110 5.62 -12.02 -35.25
N ALA A 111 6.61 -11.41 -35.89
CA ALA A 111 6.70 -11.47 -37.33
C ALA A 111 6.82 -12.96 -37.70
N ALA A 112 5.78 -13.51 -38.30
CA ALA A 112 5.88 -14.74 -39.07
C ALA A 112 5.62 -14.35 -40.52
N CYS A 113 6.63 -14.63 -41.34
CA CYS A 113 6.62 -14.57 -42.80
C CYS A 113 5.49 -15.41 -43.41
#